data_AF-A0AAV7M712-F1
#
_entry.id   AF-A0AAV7M712-F1
#
_cell.length_a   1.000
_cell.length_b   1.000
_cell.length_c   1.000
_cell.angle_alpha   90.00
_cell.angle_beta   90.00
_cell.angle_gamma   90.00
#
_symmetry.space_group_name_H-M   'P 1'
#
loop_
_entity.id
_entity.type
_entity.pdbx_description
1 polymer ?
#
loop_
_entity_poly.entity_id
_entity_poly.type
_entity_poly.pdbx_seq_one_letter_code
_entity_poly.pdbx_strand_id
1 'polypeptide(L)'
;MNPSSEPDIAIAIPESYKINKRDRTNKPKGGIAIVHRSSRRISTNTHDALDAAEHLHFQIYINAHTTLRGTLVYRPPGPHPQFCDAIADTISTHALASTGYMLLSDLNFHLQNTGDSNCAALLDNLANLGLNNSLQRPPTQPATHLMVVSFTSMTSHI
;
A
#
# COMPACT_ATOMS: atom_id res chain seq x y z
N MET A 1 11.82 38.52 4.64
CA MET A 1 11.68 37.29 3.83
C MET A 1 10.47 36.55 4.35
N ASN A 2 9.41 36.46 3.54
CA ASN A 2 8.22 35.69 3.87
C ASN A 2 8.57 34.20 3.73
N PRO A 3 8.42 33.35 4.76
CA PRO A 3 8.25 31.93 4.50
C PRO A 3 6.92 31.81 3.75
N SER A 4 6.97 31.26 2.55
CA SER A 4 5.77 30.91 1.79
C SER A 4 4.96 29.90 2.60
N SER A 5 4.03 30.39 3.41
CA SER A 5 2.96 29.63 4.03
C SER A 5 1.96 29.26 2.93
N GLU A 6 2.35 28.36 2.03
CA GLU A 6 1.35 27.50 1.44
C GLU A 6 0.67 26.75 2.59
N PRO A 7 -0.65 26.56 2.57
CA PRO A 7 -1.28 25.74 3.58
C PRO A 7 -0.65 24.36 3.47
N ASP A 8 0.20 24.04 4.46
CA ASP A 8 0.42 22.67 4.92
C ASP A 8 -0.95 22.02 4.82
N ILE A 9 -1.06 20.92 4.08
CA ILE A 9 -2.33 20.30 3.72
C ILE A 9 -3.13 20.10 5.01
N ALA A 10 -3.91 21.12 5.36
CA ALA A 10 -4.83 21.15 6.46
C ALA A 10 -6.02 20.43 5.84
N ILE A 11 -5.86 19.11 5.66
CA ILE A 11 -7.01 18.28 5.35
C ILE A 11 -7.97 18.61 6.46
N ALA A 12 -9.10 19.20 6.09
CA ALA A 12 -10.28 19.22 6.92
C ALA A 12 -10.71 17.77 7.06
N ILE A 13 -9.97 16.99 7.87
CA ILE A 13 -10.31 15.62 8.23
C ILE A 13 -11.59 15.80 9.03
N PRO A 14 -12.74 15.29 8.55
CA PRO A 14 -13.96 15.41 9.31
C PRO A 14 -13.74 14.80 10.70
N GLU A 15 -14.37 15.35 11.74
CA GLU A 15 -14.14 14.94 13.14
C GLU A 15 -14.31 13.43 13.37
N SER A 16 -15.14 12.77 12.55
CA SER A 16 -15.36 11.33 12.57
C SER A 16 -14.25 10.51 11.89
N TYR A 17 -13.13 11.11 11.49
CA TYR A 17 -11.99 10.48 10.84
C TYR A 17 -10.66 10.79 11.54
N LYS A 18 -9.69 9.89 11.33
CA LYS A 18 -8.29 10.03 11.75
C LYS A 18 -7.40 9.88 10.52
N ILE A 19 -6.21 10.47 10.61
CA ILE A 19 -5.15 10.33 9.62
C ILE A 19 -3.89 9.74 10.27
N ASN A 20 -3.32 8.73 9.64
CA ASN A 20 -1.98 8.23 9.96
C ASN A 20 -1.11 8.54 8.74
N LYS A 21 -0.22 9.52 8.88
CA LYS A 21 0.59 10.08 7.78
C LYS A 21 2.05 9.71 7.98
N ARG A 22 2.74 9.42 6.87
CA ARG A 22 4.20 9.35 6.79
C ARG A 22 4.66 10.32 5.71
N ASP A 23 5.34 11.37 6.15
CA ASP A 23 6.00 12.33 5.25
C ASP A 23 7.25 11.72 4.63
N ARG A 24 7.61 12.18 3.42
CA ARG A 24 8.86 11.77 2.78
C ARG A 24 10.04 12.28 3.60
N THR A 25 11.01 11.40 3.86
CA THR A 25 12.23 11.78 4.60
C THR A 25 13.16 12.68 3.79
N ASN A 26 13.17 12.55 2.46
CA ASN A 26 14.17 13.18 1.58
C ASN A 26 13.61 14.30 0.67
N LYS A 27 12.35 14.70 0.85
CA LYS A 27 11.71 15.75 0.02
C LYS A 27 10.83 16.67 0.87
N PRO A 28 10.74 17.96 0.56
CA PRO A 28 9.97 18.93 1.35
C PRO A 28 8.45 18.73 1.26
N LYS A 29 7.95 17.92 0.33
CA LYS A 29 6.51 17.69 0.11
C LYS A 29 6.20 16.24 -0.27
N GLY A 30 4.99 15.82 0.08
CA GLY A 30 4.40 14.54 -0.26
C GLY A 30 4.63 13.48 0.82
N GLY A 31 4.22 12.26 0.51
CA GLY A 31 4.25 11.14 1.44
C GLY A 31 3.06 10.24 1.20
N ILE A 32 2.73 9.44 2.19
CA ILE A 32 1.57 8.55 2.16
C ILE A 32 0.75 8.74 3.43
N ALA A 33 -0.56 8.48 3.33
CA ALA A 33 -1.44 8.56 4.47
C ALA A 33 -2.58 7.55 4.37
N ILE A 34 -3.00 7.06 5.53
CA ILE A 34 -4.27 6.35 5.70
C ILE A 34 -5.25 7.27 6.41
N VAL A 35 -6.36 7.56 5.75
CA VAL A 35 -7.51 8.25 6.34
C VAL A 35 -8.61 7.24 6.61
N HIS A 36 -9.10 7.17 7.84
CA HIS A 36 -10.10 6.18 8.24
C HIS A 36 -11.06 6.72 9.29
N ARG A 37 -12.24 6.09 9.44
CA ARG A 37 -13.18 6.46 10.50
C ARG A 37 -12.56 6.28 11.88
N SER A 38 -12.77 7.24 12.78
CA SER A 38 -12.27 7.25 14.16
C SER A 38 -12.78 6.07 14.99
N SER A 39 -13.94 5.52 14.63
CA SER A 39 -14.53 4.32 15.26
C SER A 39 -13.86 3.01 14.85
N ARG A 40 -12.99 3.01 13.82
CA ARG A 40 -12.19 1.85 13.43
C ARG A 40 -10.83 1.92 14.12
N ARG A 41 -10.46 0.82 14.76
CA ARG A 41 -9.12 0.65 15.30
C ARG A 41 -8.19 0.24 14.16
N ILE A 42 -7.18 1.07 13.91
CA ILE A 42 -6.08 0.80 12.98
C ILE A 42 -4.78 1.05 13.74
N SER A 43 -3.81 0.16 13.57
CA SER A 43 -2.43 0.40 13.99
C SER A 43 -1.52 0.44 12.78
N THR A 44 -0.51 1.31 12.79
CA THR A 44 0.43 1.48 11.68
C THR A 44 1.86 1.30 12.15
N ASN A 45 2.67 0.60 11.36
CA ASN A 45 4.07 0.32 11.64
C ASN A 45 4.94 0.65 10.41
N THR A 46 6.19 1.01 10.64
CA THR A 46 7.15 1.45 9.60
C THR A 46 8.51 0.78 9.75
N HIS A 47 8.60 -0.37 10.42
CA HIS A 47 9.88 -0.94 10.85
C HIS A 47 10.74 -1.54 9.72
N ASP A 48 10.17 -1.79 8.55
CA ASP A 48 10.92 -2.36 7.41
C ASP A 48 11.43 -1.27 6.47
N ALA A 49 12.59 -1.49 5.87
CA ALA A 49 13.15 -0.61 4.84
C ALA A 49 12.65 -1.05 3.45
N LEU A 50 11.96 -0.15 2.75
CA LEU A 50 11.65 -0.27 1.32
C LEU A 50 12.14 1.01 0.64
N ASP A 51 13.46 1.15 0.48
CA ASP A 51 14.09 2.41 0.09
C ASP A 51 13.64 2.95 -1.28
N ALA A 52 13.15 2.06 -2.15
CA ALA A 52 12.64 2.41 -3.48
C ALA A 52 11.22 2.99 -3.48
N ALA A 53 10.52 3.02 -2.34
CA ALA A 53 9.14 3.49 -2.26
C ALA A 53 8.80 4.10 -0.89
N GLU A 54 7.74 4.90 -0.87
CA GLU A 54 7.11 5.30 0.38
C GLU A 54 6.17 4.18 0.81
N HIS A 55 6.28 3.67 2.03
CA HIS A 55 5.43 2.58 2.51
C HIS A 55 5.02 2.69 3.96
N LEU A 56 3.87 2.07 4.27
CA LEU A 56 3.32 1.99 5.61
C LEU A 56 2.58 0.66 5.77
N HIS A 57 2.96 -0.10 6.79
CA HIS A 57 2.22 -1.30 7.18
C HIS A 57 1.08 -0.90 8.10
N PHE A 58 -0.07 -1.52 7.92
CA PHE A 58 -1.24 -1.28 8.73
C PHE A 58 -1.93 -2.58 9.12
N GLN A 59 -2.62 -2.52 10.25
CA GLN A 59 -3.49 -3.57 10.72
C GLN A 59 -4.84 -2.97 11.11
N ILE A 60 -5.90 -3.45 10.49
CA ILE A 60 -7.29 -3.08 10.75
C ILE A 60 -7.90 -4.17 11.62
N TYR A 61 -8.45 -3.77 12.77
CA TYR A 61 -9.12 -4.69 13.68
C TYR A 61 -10.60 -4.74 13.30
N ILE A 62 -11.03 -5.87 12.71
CA ILE A 62 -12.42 -6.09 12.31
C ILE A 62 -13.27 -6.39 13.55
N ASN A 63 -12.74 -7.24 14.43
CA ASN A 63 -13.26 -7.54 15.75
C ASN A 63 -12.09 -7.94 16.69
N ALA A 64 -12.37 -8.45 17.89
CA ALA A 64 -11.35 -8.82 18.88
C ALA A 64 -10.41 -9.95 18.42
N HIS A 65 -10.83 -10.78 17.47
CA HIS A 65 -10.11 -11.99 17.03
C HIS A 65 -9.71 -11.95 15.55
N THR A 66 -10.26 -11.01 14.78
CA THR A 66 -10.03 -10.91 13.34
C THR A 66 -9.37 -9.58 13.00
N THR A 67 -8.21 -9.68 12.36
CA THR A 67 -7.45 -8.53 11.89
C THR A 67 -7.11 -8.68 10.41
N LEU A 68 -7.31 -7.62 9.64
CA LEU A 68 -6.82 -7.51 8.27
C LEU A 68 -5.49 -6.75 8.31
N ARG A 69 -4.42 -7.35 7.80
CA ARG A 69 -3.14 -6.66 7.64
C ARG A 69 -3.03 -6.11 6.22
N GLY A 70 -2.14 -5.14 6.05
CA GLY A 70 -1.85 -4.65 4.72
C GLY A 70 -0.67 -3.70 4.68
N THR A 71 -0.31 -3.34 3.45
CA THR A 71 0.75 -2.39 3.15
C THR A 71 0.23 -1.38 2.16
N LEU A 72 0.40 -0.10 2.49
CA LEU A 72 0.23 1.02 1.58
C LEU A 72 1.58 1.33 0.95
N VAL A 73 1.66 1.39 -0.37
CA VAL A 73 2.90 1.65 -1.12
C VAL A 73 2.68 2.74 -2.15
N TYR A 74 3.58 3.71 -2.19
CA TYR A 74 3.72 4.62 -3.31
C TYR A 74 5.14 4.50 -3.86
N ARG A 75 5.27 3.96 -5.08
CA ARG A 75 6.54 3.94 -5.80
C ARG A 75 6.63 5.19 -6.68
N PRO A 76 7.61 6.07 -6.48
CA PRO A 76 7.83 7.21 -7.37
C PRO A 76 8.04 6.78 -8.85
N PRO A 77 7.73 7.64 -9.84
CA PRO A 77 8.07 7.36 -11.23
C PRO A 77 9.60 7.36 -11.42
N GLY A 78 10.09 6.46 -12.28
CA GLY A 78 11.52 6.31 -12.58
C GLY A 78 12.01 4.85 -12.58
N PRO A 79 13.29 4.61 -12.88
CA PRO A 79 13.89 3.28 -12.81
C PRO A 79 14.11 2.86 -11.35
N HIS A 80 13.53 1.72 -10.98
CA HIS A 80 13.71 1.11 -9.65
C HIS A 80 13.92 -0.40 -9.83
N PRO A 81 15.13 -0.85 -10.23
CA PRO A 81 15.38 -2.19 -10.72
C PRO A 81 15.19 -3.30 -9.69
N GLN A 82 15.13 -2.97 -8.39
CA GLN A 82 14.95 -3.92 -7.28
C GLN A 82 13.59 -3.79 -6.59
N PHE A 83 12.71 -2.94 -7.09
CA PHE A 83 11.44 -2.66 -6.40
C PHE A 83 10.57 -3.91 -6.26
N CYS A 84 10.47 -4.70 -7.33
CA CYS A 84 9.57 -5.86 -7.40
C CYS A 84 9.97 -6.98 -6.42
N ASP A 85 11.27 -7.24 -6.30
CA ASP A 85 11.78 -8.21 -5.33
C ASP A 85 11.59 -7.68 -3.90
N ALA A 86 11.97 -6.43 -3.64
CA ALA A 86 11.86 -5.84 -2.31
C ALA A 86 10.41 -5.77 -1.81
N ILE A 87 9.45 -5.45 -2.69
CA ILE A 87 8.03 -5.47 -2.31
C ILE A 87 7.50 -6.89 -2.12
N ALA A 88 7.95 -7.86 -2.91
CA ALA A 88 7.57 -9.27 -2.73
C ALA A 88 8.06 -9.84 -1.39
N ASP A 89 9.29 -9.54 -1.00
CA ASP A 89 9.87 -9.93 0.31
C ASP A 89 9.10 -9.29 1.46
N THR A 90 8.80 -7.99 1.32
CA THR A 90 8.00 -7.24 2.29
C THR A 90 6.61 -7.87 2.45
N ILE A 91 5.92 -8.16 1.33
CA ILE A 91 4.59 -8.77 1.37
C ILE A 91 4.66 -10.16 1.98
N SER A 92 5.63 -10.99 1.60
CA SER A 92 5.80 -12.35 2.13
C SER A 92 5.95 -12.35 3.65
N THR A 93 6.74 -11.42 4.18
CA THR A 93 6.96 -11.27 5.63
C THR A 93 5.66 -10.93 6.37
N HIS A 94 4.82 -10.04 5.82
CA HIS A 94 3.61 -9.57 6.51
C HIS A 94 2.36 -10.41 6.24
N ALA A 95 2.27 -11.04 5.07
CA ALA A 95 1.11 -11.83 4.65
C ALA A 95 0.97 -13.11 5.47
N LEU A 96 2.07 -13.80 5.77
CA LEU A 96 2.11 -15.07 6.51
C LEU A 96 1.51 -14.99 7.91
N ALA A 97 1.46 -13.80 8.50
CA ALA A 97 1.04 -13.59 9.88
C ALA A 97 -0.43 -13.10 10.01
N SER A 98 -1.26 -13.29 8.98
CA SER A 98 -2.64 -12.77 8.96
C SER A 98 -3.64 -13.72 8.30
N THR A 99 -4.91 -13.63 8.70
CA THR A 99 -6.06 -14.27 8.02
C THR A 99 -6.46 -13.54 6.74
N GLY A 100 -5.65 -12.59 6.27
CA GLY A 100 -5.98 -11.71 5.17
C GLY A 100 -5.00 -10.56 5.13
N TYR A 101 -4.48 -10.33 3.93
CA TYR A 101 -3.57 -9.24 3.60
C TYR A 101 -4.22 -8.25 2.62
N MET A 102 -3.70 -7.04 2.53
CA MET A 102 -4.16 -6.05 1.57
C MET A 102 -2.96 -5.24 1.09
N LEU A 103 -2.72 -5.21 -0.21
CA LEU A 103 -1.76 -4.29 -0.80
C LEU A 103 -2.54 -3.14 -1.46
N LEU A 104 -2.36 -1.94 -0.93
CA LEU A 104 -2.83 -0.70 -1.52
C LEU A 104 -1.63 -0.03 -2.17
N SER A 105 -1.64 0.21 -3.47
CA SER A 105 -0.47 0.80 -4.09
C SER A 105 -0.72 1.66 -5.31
N ASP A 106 0.11 2.69 -5.47
CA ASP A 106 0.38 3.34 -6.76
C ASP A 106 1.83 3.04 -7.13
N LEU A 107 2.01 2.23 -8.18
CA LEU A 107 3.32 1.74 -8.58
C LEU A 107 4.00 2.59 -9.67
N ASN A 108 3.28 3.53 -10.28
CA ASN A 108 3.76 4.28 -11.45
C ASN A 108 4.34 3.39 -12.58
N PHE A 109 3.79 2.17 -12.77
CA PHE A 109 4.04 1.32 -13.93
C PHE A 109 2.83 0.43 -14.24
N HIS A 110 2.76 -0.07 -15.48
CA HIS A 110 1.67 -0.91 -15.96
C HIS A 110 1.94 -2.38 -15.61
N LEU A 111 1.25 -2.91 -14.61
CA LEU A 111 1.37 -4.34 -14.25
C LEU A 111 0.90 -5.28 -15.34
N GLN A 112 0.01 -4.83 -16.23
CA GLN A 112 -0.44 -5.61 -17.38
C GLN A 112 0.58 -5.62 -18.53
N ASN A 113 1.68 -4.87 -18.43
CA ASN A 113 2.75 -4.93 -19.41
C ASN A 113 3.62 -6.17 -19.13
N THR A 114 3.16 -7.33 -19.59
CA THR A 114 3.86 -8.61 -19.47
C THR A 114 5.19 -8.66 -20.22
N GLY A 115 5.53 -7.61 -20.99
CA GLY A 115 6.85 -7.44 -21.60
C GLY A 115 7.92 -6.95 -20.62
N ASP A 116 7.55 -6.52 -19.41
CA ASP A 116 8.48 -6.18 -18.33
C ASP A 116 8.67 -7.40 -17.40
N SER A 117 9.90 -7.93 -17.36
CA SER A 117 10.25 -9.08 -16.55
C SER A 117 10.01 -8.86 -15.05
N ASN A 118 10.12 -7.62 -14.56
CA ASN A 118 9.88 -7.30 -13.16
C ASN A 118 8.39 -7.33 -12.83
N CYS A 119 7.54 -6.90 -13.77
CA CYS A 119 6.09 -7.00 -13.64
C CYS A 119 5.64 -8.46 -13.60
N ALA A 120 6.20 -9.30 -14.47
CA ALA A 120 5.92 -10.73 -14.48
C ALA A 120 6.35 -11.40 -13.16
N ALA A 121 7.58 -11.14 -12.68
CA ALA A 121 8.08 -11.69 -11.43
C ALA A 121 7.24 -11.25 -10.22
N LEU A 122 6.83 -9.97 -10.16
CA LEU A 122 5.95 -9.49 -9.11
C LEU A 122 4.58 -10.17 -9.17
N LEU A 123 3.97 -10.30 -10.36
CA LEU A 123 2.69 -10.97 -10.52
C LEU A 123 2.77 -12.46 -10.12
N ASP A 124 3.85 -13.14 -10.47
CA ASP A 124 4.08 -14.54 -10.08
C ASP A 124 4.25 -14.67 -8.56
N ASN A 125 5.03 -13.78 -7.94
CA ASN A 125 5.19 -13.74 -6.48
C ASN A 125 3.86 -13.45 -5.78
N LEU A 126 3.08 -12.50 -6.30
CA LEU A 126 1.74 -12.23 -5.80
C LEU A 126 0.87 -13.48 -5.93
N ALA A 127 0.81 -14.11 -7.10
CA ALA A 127 0.01 -15.32 -7.32
C ALA A 127 0.42 -16.48 -6.38
N ASN A 128 1.72 -16.69 -6.17
CA ASN A 128 2.26 -17.70 -5.25
C ASN A 128 1.86 -17.46 -3.79
N LEU A 129 1.71 -16.20 -3.40
CA LEU A 129 1.21 -15.80 -2.08
C LEU A 129 -0.33 -15.85 -1.99
N GLY A 130 -0.99 -16.42 -3.00
CA GLY A 130 -2.46 -16.43 -3.13
C GLY A 130 -3.03 -15.05 -3.46
N LEU A 131 -2.18 -14.14 -3.95
CA LEU A 131 -2.51 -12.73 -4.13
C LEU A 131 -3.08 -12.40 -5.52
N ASN A 132 -4.37 -12.08 -5.57
CA ASN A 132 -5.12 -11.75 -6.78
C ASN A 132 -5.38 -10.25 -6.90
N ASN A 133 -5.24 -9.72 -8.12
CA ASN A 133 -5.60 -8.35 -8.42
C ASN A 133 -7.14 -8.20 -8.47
N SER A 134 -7.72 -7.50 -7.49
CA SER A 134 -9.17 -7.30 -7.38
C SER A 134 -9.72 -6.16 -8.27
N LEU A 135 -8.87 -5.47 -9.04
CA LEU A 135 -9.31 -4.40 -9.92
C LEU A 135 -10.09 -4.97 -11.11
N GLN A 136 -11.41 -4.82 -11.07
CA GLN A 136 -12.31 -5.16 -12.18
C GLN A 136 -12.59 -3.98 -13.14
N ARG A 137 -12.02 -2.79 -12.89
CA ARG A 137 -12.31 -1.57 -13.65
C ARG A 137 -11.15 -1.12 -14.56
N PRO A 138 -11.45 -0.41 -15.66
CA PRO A 138 -10.43 0.21 -16.50
C PRO A 138 -9.58 1.22 -15.69
N PRO A 139 -8.38 1.56 -16.17
CA PRO A 139 -7.40 2.34 -15.42
C PRO A 139 -7.97 3.64 -14.84
N THR A 140 -7.63 3.94 -13.58
CA THR A 140 -8.01 5.18 -12.88
C THR A 140 -7.47 6.45 -13.54
N GLN A 141 -6.42 6.32 -14.37
CA GLN A 141 -5.92 7.26 -15.38
C GLN A 141 -5.18 6.47 -16.47
N PRO A 142 -4.94 7.02 -17.68
CA PRO A 142 -4.14 6.37 -18.72
C PRO A 142 -2.71 5.97 -18.30
N ALA A 143 -2.20 6.49 -17.17
CA ALA A 143 -0.81 6.31 -16.71
C ALA A 143 -0.63 5.87 -15.25
N THR A 144 -1.69 5.77 -14.43
CA THR A 144 -1.58 5.38 -13.01
C THR A 144 -2.60 4.31 -12.64
N HIS A 145 -2.08 3.18 -12.17
CA HIS A 145 -2.87 2.05 -11.68
C HIS A 145 -2.89 2.14 -10.16
N LEU A 146 -3.97 2.69 -9.59
CA LEU A 146 -4.26 2.47 -8.18
C LEU A 146 -4.62 1.00 -8.03
N MET A 147 -3.68 0.21 -7.54
CA MET A 147 -3.92 -1.17 -7.16
C MET A 147 -4.54 -1.27 -5.78
N VAL A 148 -5.69 -1.90 -5.73
CA VAL A 148 -6.27 -2.45 -4.51
C VAL A 148 -6.24 -3.96 -4.68
N VAL A 149 -5.27 -4.60 -4.05
CA VAL A 149 -5.16 -6.05 -3.96
C VAL A 149 -5.67 -6.42 -2.57
N SER A 150 -6.77 -7.16 -2.47
CA SER A 150 -7.41 -7.48 -1.19
C SER A 150 -7.57 -8.99 -1.01
N PHE A 151 -7.17 -9.52 0.15
CA PHE A 151 -7.38 -10.91 0.53
C PHE A 151 -8.48 -11.08 1.55
N THR A 152 -9.18 -12.19 1.40
CA THR A 152 -9.81 -12.92 2.49
C THR A 152 -9.12 -14.29 2.52
N SER A 153 -8.55 -14.71 3.66
CA SER A 153 -8.25 -16.13 3.84
C SER A 153 -9.55 -16.88 3.65
N MET A 154 -9.63 -17.74 2.63
CA MET A 154 -10.55 -18.86 2.70
C MET A 154 -9.98 -19.82 3.74
N THR A 155 -10.24 -19.53 5.01
CA THR A 155 -10.23 -20.58 6.02
C THR A 155 -11.48 -21.39 5.75
N SER A 156 -11.38 -22.34 4.82
CA SER A 156 -12.30 -23.46 4.77
C SER A 156 -12.21 -24.12 6.13
N HIS A 157 -13.22 -23.91 6.97
CA HIS A 157 -13.41 -24.75 8.14
C HIS A 157 -13.52 -26.19 7.64
N ILE A 158 -12.48 -26.99 7.90
CA ILE A 158 -12.60 -28.44 7.99
C ILE A 158 -12.83 -28.76 9.46
#